data_AF-A0A402AC22-F1
#
_entry.id   AF-A0A402AC22-F1
#
_cell.length_a   1.000
_cell.length_b   1.000
_cell.length_c   1.000
_cell.angle_alpha   90.00
_cell.angle_beta   90.00
_cell.angle_gamma   90.00
#
_symmetry.space_group_name_H-M   'P 1'
#
loop_
_entity.id
_entity.type
_entity.pdbx_description
1 polymer ?
#
loop_
_entity_poly.entity_id
_entity_poly.type
_entity_poly.pdbx_seq_one_letter_code
_entity_poly.pdbx_strand_id
1 'polypeptide(L)'
;MLKQKFDNVPWTTKQTFNGIFFTLIPWIAFTIVSSLFSTSTASQSTKPLNPQADIANAVVTLIFSLVVYSAFLIAPFFYARRHRQSAISDQRSVWQMLGFRRFNVGLAILLVLGSLVVIILLNQGYSYLITTFHLNLQTNDQVVLQRAKIEPITTYASLFTAVFIAPFCEEIFFRSFSFMGLKNGMQPAVADRS
;
A
#
# COMPACT_ATOMS: atom_id res chain seq x y z
N MET A 1 -0.90 5.20 31.95
CA MET A 1 -0.83 3.75 31.70
C MET A 1 -1.68 3.22 30.51
N LEU A 2 -2.50 4.04 29.82
CA LEU A 2 -3.30 3.56 28.67
C LEU A 2 -2.52 3.37 27.35
N LYS A 3 -1.37 4.03 27.17
CA LYS A 3 -0.62 4.04 25.89
C LYS A 3 0.08 2.72 25.58
N GLN A 4 0.43 1.94 26.62
CA GLN A 4 1.23 0.72 26.47
C GLN A 4 0.39 -0.51 26.10
N LYS A 5 -0.90 -0.54 26.47
CA LYS A 5 -1.79 -1.66 26.13
C LYS A 5 -1.96 -1.79 24.62
N PHE A 6 -2.18 -0.68 23.90
CA PHE A 6 -2.52 -0.67 22.46
C PHE A 6 -1.36 -0.93 21.50
N ASP A 7 -0.13 -0.98 22.02
CA ASP A 7 1.07 -1.15 21.20
C ASP A 7 1.64 -2.57 21.23
N ASN A 8 1.01 -3.47 21.99
CA ASN A 8 1.44 -4.85 22.14
C ASN A 8 0.56 -5.76 21.26
N VAL A 9 1.17 -6.39 20.25
CA VAL A 9 0.54 -7.38 19.37
C VAL A 9 0.84 -8.80 19.87
N PRO A 10 -0.03 -9.79 19.61
CA PRO A 10 0.14 -11.13 20.18
C PRO A 10 1.19 -12.00 19.47
N TRP A 11 1.69 -11.58 18.30
CA TRP A 11 2.69 -12.35 17.54
C TRP A 11 4.12 -11.95 17.87
N THR A 12 5.02 -12.93 17.74
CA THR A 12 6.45 -12.79 18.03
C THR A 12 7.25 -12.32 16.82
N THR A 13 8.48 -11.86 17.06
CA THR A 13 9.42 -11.45 15.99
C THR A 13 9.65 -12.57 14.97
N LYS A 14 9.80 -13.83 15.42
CA LYS A 14 9.97 -15.00 14.54
C LYS A 14 8.76 -15.24 13.65
N GLN A 15 7.54 -15.11 14.21
CA GLN A 15 6.30 -15.22 13.43
C GLN A 15 6.17 -14.10 12.39
N THR A 16 6.62 -12.90 12.76
CA THR A 16 6.67 -11.73 11.89
C THR A 16 7.62 -11.94 10.72
N PHE A 17 8.86 -12.35 10.98
CA PHE A 17 9.84 -12.65 9.92
C PHE A 17 9.37 -13.77 9.00
N ASN A 18 8.78 -14.84 9.54
CA ASN A 18 8.21 -15.90 8.71
C ASN A 18 7.08 -15.34 7.83
N GLY A 19 6.17 -14.55 8.40
CA GLY A 19 5.08 -13.91 7.63
C GLY A 19 5.60 -13.00 6.52
N ILE A 20 6.62 -12.19 6.80
CA ILE A 20 7.29 -11.34 5.82
C ILE A 20 7.95 -12.18 4.73
N PHE A 21 8.69 -13.22 5.09
CA PHE A 21 9.37 -14.11 4.15
C PHE A 21 8.38 -14.76 3.18
N PHE A 22 7.28 -15.32 3.70
CA PHE A 22 6.27 -15.99 2.88
C PHE A 22 5.38 -15.06 2.06
N THR A 23 5.40 -13.74 2.31
CA THR A 23 4.61 -12.77 1.55
C THR A 23 5.46 -11.96 0.57
N LEU A 24 6.58 -11.39 1.04
CA LEU A 24 7.45 -10.54 0.22
C LEU A 24 8.28 -11.32 -0.78
N ILE A 25 8.86 -12.47 -0.39
CA ILE A 25 9.79 -13.17 -1.29
C ILE A 25 9.08 -13.76 -2.51
N PRO A 26 7.93 -14.44 -2.38
CA PRO A 26 7.18 -14.88 -3.55
C PRO A 26 6.77 -13.71 -4.45
N TRP A 27 6.42 -12.56 -3.86
CA TRP A 27 6.07 -11.37 -4.60
C TRP A 27 7.26 -10.77 -5.35
N ILE A 28 8.39 -10.57 -4.69
CA ILE A 28 9.62 -10.07 -5.31
C ILE A 28 10.07 -11.02 -6.42
N ALA A 29 10.09 -12.32 -6.17
CA ALA A 29 10.42 -13.33 -7.18
C ALA A 29 9.48 -13.23 -8.39
N PHE A 30 8.16 -13.12 -8.17
CA PHE A 30 7.19 -12.94 -9.24
C PHE A 30 7.44 -11.67 -10.05
N THR A 31 7.73 -10.54 -9.41
CA THR A 31 8.01 -9.27 -10.12
C THR A 31 9.29 -9.35 -10.95
N ILE A 32 10.36 -9.94 -10.41
CA ILE A 32 11.63 -10.13 -11.13
C ILE A 32 11.39 -11.03 -12.34
N VAL A 33 10.76 -12.20 -12.13
CA VAL A 33 10.46 -13.14 -13.21
C VAL A 33 9.59 -12.50 -14.29
N SER A 34 8.54 -11.78 -13.89
CA SER A 34 7.65 -11.06 -14.82
C SER A 34 8.40 -9.97 -15.60
N SER A 35 9.37 -9.30 -14.98
CA SER A 35 10.20 -8.29 -15.67
C SER A 35 11.14 -8.89 -16.69
N LEU A 36 11.66 -10.10 -16.45
CA LEU A 36 12.51 -10.84 -17.38
C LEU A 36 11.74 -11.34 -18.62
N PHE A 37 10.44 -11.60 -18.47
CA PHE A 37 9.56 -12.00 -19.57
C PHE A 37 8.84 -10.83 -20.25
N SER A 38 8.97 -9.61 -19.71
CA SER A 38 8.37 -8.41 -20.30
C SER A 38 9.25 -7.89 -21.43
N THR A 39 9.13 -8.50 -22.61
CA THR A 39 9.74 -7.99 -23.84
C THR A 39 9.05 -6.67 -24.18
N SER A 40 9.74 -5.55 -23.90
CA SER A 40 9.25 -4.20 -24.18
C SER A 40 9.31 -3.92 -25.68
N THR A 41 8.40 -4.52 -26.45
CA THR A 41 8.15 -4.24 -27.87
C THR A 41 6.69 -3.88 -28.12
N ALA A 42 6.02 -3.30 -27.13
CA ALA A 42 4.76 -2.62 -27.36
C ALA A 42 5.08 -1.26 -28.01
N SER A 43 4.98 -1.19 -29.34
CA SER A 43 4.91 0.08 -30.06
C SER A 43 3.84 0.95 -29.38
N GLN A 44 4.21 2.15 -28.94
CA GLN A 44 3.27 3.11 -28.36
C GLN A 44 2.19 3.41 -29.40
N SER A 45 1.04 2.72 -29.30
CA SER A 45 -0.10 3.01 -30.15
C SER A 45 -0.58 4.42 -29.82
N THR A 46 -0.44 5.33 -30.78
CA THR A 46 -0.93 6.71 -30.67
C THR A 46 -2.44 6.80 -30.84
N LYS A 47 -3.11 5.68 -31.16
CA LYS A 47 -4.56 5.59 -31.29
C LYS A 47 -5.16 5.09 -29.98
N PRO A 48 -6.22 5.75 -29.45
CA PRO A 48 -6.93 5.27 -28.28
C PRO A 48 -7.50 3.88 -28.54
N LEU A 49 -7.42 3.01 -27.52
CA LEU A 49 -7.95 1.67 -27.60
C LEU A 49 -9.48 1.68 -27.78
N ASN A 50 -9.99 0.61 -28.39
CA ASN A 50 -11.43 0.36 -28.43
C ASN A 50 -11.95 0.37 -26.98
N PRO A 51 -13.00 1.15 -26.64
CA PRO A 51 -13.54 1.25 -25.28
C PRO A 51 -13.81 -0.11 -24.62
N GLN A 52 -14.26 -1.10 -25.40
CA GLN A 52 -14.50 -2.45 -24.88
C GLN A 52 -13.21 -3.19 -24.49
N ALA A 53 -12.13 -2.97 -25.26
CA ALA A 53 -10.81 -3.52 -24.94
C ALA A 53 -10.19 -2.81 -23.72
N ASP A 54 -10.37 -1.50 -23.61
CA ASP A 54 -9.90 -0.73 -22.44
C ASP A 54 -10.64 -1.13 -21.16
N ILE A 55 -11.97 -1.34 -21.21
CA ILE A 55 -12.74 -1.87 -20.07
C ILE A 55 -12.25 -3.26 -19.68
N ALA A 56 -12.04 -4.15 -20.66
CA ALA A 56 -11.55 -5.50 -20.39
C ALA A 56 -10.16 -5.46 -19.73
N ASN A 57 -9.23 -4.67 -20.28
CA ASN A 57 -7.90 -4.48 -19.71
C ASN A 57 -7.96 -3.89 -18.31
N ALA A 58 -8.82 -2.90 -18.06
CA ALA A 58 -9.00 -2.31 -16.74
C ALA A 58 -9.52 -3.32 -15.71
N VAL A 59 -10.51 -4.14 -16.07
CA VAL A 59 -11.05 -5.19 -15.18
C VAL A 59 -10.00 -6.23 -14.87
N VAL A 60 -9.28 -6.72 -15.89
CA VAL A 60 -8.18 -7.68 -15.72
C VAL A 60 -7.13 -7.08 -14.79
N THR A 61 -6.66 -5.87 -15.08
CA THR A 61 -5.62 -5.18 -14.29
C THR A 61 -6.06 -4.99 -12.84
N LEU A 62 -7.30 -4.58 -12.61
CA LEU A 62 -7.87 -4.38 -11.28
C LEU A 62 -7.99 -5.69 -10.50
N ILE A 63 -8.48 -6.76 -11.13
CA ILE A 63 -8.58 -8.09 -10.49
C ILE A 63 -7.20 -8.62 -10.13
N PHE A 64 -6.26 -8.61 -11.07
CA PHE A 64 -4.90 -9.08 -10.82
C PHE A 64 -4.22 -8.26 -9.72
N SER A 65 -4.36 -6.94 -9.77
CA SER A 65 -3.80 -6.08 -8.74
C SER A 65 -4.43 -6.31 -7.36
N LEU A 66 -5.75 -6.51 -7.30
CA LEU A 66 -6.44 -6.85 -6.04
C LEU A 66 -5.93 -8.17 -5.47
N VAL A 67 -5.79 -9.21 -6.30
CA VAL A 67 -5.25 -10.51 -5.88
C VAL A 67 -3.85 -10.34 -5.31
N VAL A 68 -2.99 -9.63 -6.03
CA VAL A 68 -1.62 -9.31 -5.60
C VAL A 68 -1.59 -8.57 -4.27
N TYR A 69 -2.32 -7.44 -4.15
CA TYR A 69 -2.30 -6.64 -2.93
C TYR A 69 -2.97 -7.36 -1.76
N SER A 70 -3.96 -8.22 -2.02
CA SER A 70 -4.57 -9.05 -0.97
C SER A 70 -3.62 -10.11 -0.41
N ALA A 71 -2.58 -10.51 -1.17
CA ALA A 71 -1.58 -11.45 -0.67
C ALA A 71 -0.82 -10.89 0.55
N PHE A 72 -0.58 -9.57 0.58
CA PHE A 72 0.00 -8.89 1.73
C PHE A 72 -0.87 -8.96 2.99
N LEU A 73 -2.18 -9.17 2.84
CA LEU A 73 -3.11 -9.30 3.95
C LEU A 73 -3.11 -10.72 4.56
N ILE A 74 -2.63 -11.74 3.82
CA ILE A 74 -2.67 -13.14 4.25
C ILE A 74 -1.97 -13.35 5.60
N ALA A 75 -0.72 -12.90 5.73
CA ALA A 75 0.05 -13.06 6.97
C ALA A 75 -0.60 -12.32 8.17
N PRO A 76 -0.92 -11.01 8.08
CA PRO A 76 -1.62 -10.28 9.14
C PRO A 76 -2.91 -10.97 9.59
N PHE A 77 -3.79 -11.35 8.65
CA PHE A 77 -5.07 -11.98 8.99
C PHE A 77 -4.91 -13.39 9.56
N PHE A 78 -3.99 -14.19 9.03
CA PHE A 78 -3.71 -15.53 9.52
C PHE A 78 -3.27 -15.51 10.98
N TYR A 79 -2.28 -14.67 11.31
CA TYR A 79 -1.76 -14.58 12.68
C TYR A 79 -2.77 -13.93 13.64
N ALA A 80 -3.49 -12.89 13.21
CA ALA A 80 -4.52 -12.27 14.04
C ALA A 80 -5.67 -13.25 14.38
N ARG A 81 -6.11 -14.06 13.41
CA ARG A 81 -7.17 -15.07 13.63
C ARG A 81 -6.69 -16.23 14.49
N ARG A 82 -5.47 -16.73 14.26
CA ARG A 82 -4.87 -17.83 15.04
C ARG A 82 -4.75 -17.46 16.51
N HIS A 83 -4.31 -16.25 16.83
CA HIS A 83 -4.16 -15.80 18.22
C HIS A 83 -5.49 -15.57 18.94
N ARG A 84 -6.53 -15.11 18.23
CA ARG A 84 -7.89 -15.03 18.81
C ARG A 84 -8.44 -16.39 19.23
N GLN A 85 -8.08 -17.46 18.54
CA GLN A 85 -8.52 -18.82 18.87
C GLN A 85 -7.77 -19.42 20.08
N SER A 86 -6.54 -18.95 20.35
CA SER A 86 -5.69 -19.48 21.42
C SER A 86 -5.81 -18.72 22.75
N ALA A 87 -6.27 -17.47 22.77
CA ALA A 87 -6.30 -16.63 23.97
C ALA A 87 -7.71 -16.53 24.57
N ILE A 88 -7.92 -17.14 25.74
CA ILE A 88 -9.20 -17.18 26.49
C ILE A 88 -9.62 -15.80 27.03
N SER A 89 -8.76 -14.77 27.00
CA SER A 89 -9.00 -13.52 27.74
C SER A 89 -8.81 -12.20 26.96
N ASP A 90 -8.40 -12.21 25.69
CA ASP A 90 -8.12 -10.95 24.98
C ASP A 90 -9.35 -10.46 24.20
N GLN A 91 -10.10 -9.52 24.80
CA GLN A 91 -11.33 -8.92 24.23
C GLN A 91 -11.09 -8.04 22.98
N ARG A 92 -9.86 -7.94 22.48
CA ARG A 92 -9.55 -7.10 21.32
C ARG A 92 -10.12 -7.72 20.05
N SER A 93 -10.79 -6.89 19.24
CA SER A 93 -11.25 -7.33 17.93
C SER A 93 -10.07 -7.51 16.97
N VAL A 94 -10.20 -8.44 16.01
CA VAL A 94 -9.19 -8.66 14.95
C VAL A 94 -8.83 -7.36 14.25
N TRP A 95 -9.82 -6.50 14.02
CA TRP A 95 -9.64 -5.17 13.41
C TRP A 95 -8.76 -4.25 14.25
N GLN A 96 -8.94 -4.24 15.57
CA GLN A 96 -8.08 -3.45 16.46
C GLN A 96 -6.63 -3.99 16.48
N MET A 97 -6.44 -5.31 16.38
CA MET A 97 -5.12 -5.93 16.25
C MET A 97 -4.45 -5.57 14.91
N LEU A 98 -5.23 -5.41 13.84
CA LEU A 98 -4.79 -4.97 12.52
C LEU A 98 -4.63 -3.44 12.42
N GLY A 99 -4.67 -2.71 13.55
CA GLY A 99 -4.35 -1.28 13.60
C GLY A 99 -5.53 -0.35 13.28
N PHE A 100 -6.74 -0.87 13.08
CA PHE A 100 -7.93 -0.03 12.90
C PHE A 100 -8.28 0.66 14.22
N ARG A 101 -8.09 1.97 14.25
CA ARG A 101 -8.40 2.84 15.39
C ARG A 101 -9.54 3.78 15.01
N ARG A 102 -10.35 4.17 16.00
CA ARG A 102 -11.30 5.27 15.82
C ARG A 102 -10.49 6.54 15.54
N PHE A 103 -10.80 7.23 14.46
CA PHE A 103 -10.17 8.49 14.10
C PHE A 103 -11.23 9.56 13.90
N ASN A 104 -10.83 10.82 14.03
CA ASN A 104 -11.71 11.95 13.78
C ASN A 104 -11.83 12.16 12.26
N VAL A 105 -12.96 11.75 11.70
CA VAL A 105 -13.24 11.84 10.25
C VAL A 105 -13.17 13.28 9.76
N GLY A 106 -13.66 14.25 10.54
CA GLY A 106 -13.62 15.66 10.16
C GLY A 106 -12.20 16.19 10.03
N LEU A 107 -11.32 15.86 10.98
CA LEU A 107 -9.90 16.22 10.90
C LEU A 107 -9.21 15.53 9.73
N ALA A 108 -9.51 14.26 9.47
CA ALA A 108 -8.94 13.54 8.34
C ALA A 108 -9.33 14.17 7.01
N ILE A 109 -10.61 14.54 6.82
CA ILE A 109 -11.09 15.24 5.62
C ILE A 109 -10.38 16.58 5.48
N LEU A 110 -10.28 17.37 6.56
CA LEU A 110 -9.59 18.66 6.54
C LEU A 110 -8.12 18.50 6.14
N LEU A 111 -7.41 17.53 6.71
CA LEU A 111 -6.02 17.25 6.35
C LEU A 111 -5.89 16.81 4.90
N VAL A 112 -6.80 15.97 4.39
CA VAL A 112 -6.81 15.57 2.97
C VAL A 112 -7.01 16.78 2.06
N LEU A 113 -7.99 17.64 2.33
CA LEU A 113 -8.22 18.86 1.56
C LEU A 113 -7.03 19.83 1.64
N GLY A 114 -6.46 20.01 2.83
CA GLY A 114 -5.26 20.83 3.03
C GLY A 114 -4.06 20.29 2.25
N SER A 115 -3.86 18.97 2.26
CA SER A 115 -2.80 18.30 1.50
C SER A 115 -2.99 18.50 0.00
N LEU A 116 -4.23 18.47 -0.48
CA LEU A 116 -4.57 18.69 -1.90
C LEU A 116 -4.19 20.11 -2.34
N VAL A 117 -4.50 21.12 -1.51
CA VAL A 117 -4.07 22.50 -1.75
C VAL A 117 -2.54 22.61 -1.79
N VAL A 118 -1.84 21.99 -0.83
CA VAL A 118 -0.38 22.00 -0.79
C VAL A 118 0.21 21.34 -2.04
N ILE A 119 -0.33 20.21 -2.49
CA ILE A 119 0.12 19.53 -3.72
C ILE A 119 -0.05 20.43 -4.93
N ILE A 120 -1.20 21.13 -5.07
CA ILE A 120 -1.43 22.07 -6.17
C ILE A 120 -0.39 23.20 -6.15
N LEU A 121 -0.12 23.77 -4.98
CA LEU A 121 0.87 24.85 -4.83
C LEU A 121 2.29 24.37 -5.15
N LEU A 122 2.66 23.17 -4.71
CA LEU A 122 3.95 22.57 -5.04
C LEU A 122 4.06 22.30 -6.54
N ASN A 123 3.00 21.81 -7.19
CA ASN A 123 3.02 21.55 -8.63
C ASN A 123 3.15 22.85 -9.44
N GLN A 124 2.46 23.92 -9.01
CA GLN A 124 2.61 25.26 -9.57
C GLN A 124 4.05 25.78 -9.42
N GLY A 125 4.63 25.69 -8.21
CA GLY A 125 6.00 26.11 -7.95
C GLY A 125 7.02 25.31 -8.78
N TYR A 126 6.83 24.00 -8.88
CA TYR A 126 7.69 23.11 -9.67
C TYR A 126 7.60 23.43 -11.17
N SER A 127 6.40 23.67 -11.69
CA SER A 127 6.17 24.07 -13.09
C SER A 127 6.81 25.44 -13.40
N TYR A 128 6.73 26.39 -12.46
CA TYR A 128 7.38 27.70 -12.60
C TYR A 128 8.91 27.57 -12.67
N LEU A 129 9.50 26.71 -11.83
CA LEU A 129 10.95 26.45 -11.87
C LEU A 129 11.37 25.78 -13.18
N ILE A 130 10.64 24.77 -13.64
CA ILE A 130 10.94 24.10 -14.92
C ILE A 130 10.92 25.08 -16.09
N THR A 131 9.88 25.91 -16.18
CA THR A 131 9.72 26.88 -17.26
C THR A 131 10.79 27.97 -17.22
N THR A 132 11.18 28.42 -16.03
CA THR A 132 12.24 29.43 -15.87
C THR A 132 13.62 28.88 -16.20
N PHE A 133 13.94 27.67 -15.73
CA PHE A 133 15.26 27.05 -15.89
C PHE A 133 15.40 26.17 -17.15
N HIS A 134 14.37 26.09 -18.00
CA HIS A 134 14.34 25.28 -19.22
C HIS A 134 14.74 23.81 -19.01
N LEU A 135 14.39 23.25 -17.84
CA LEU A 135 14.72 21.88 -17.49
C LEU A 135 13.77 20.93 -18.23
N ASN A 136 14.30 20.01 -19.04
CA ASN A 136 13.49 19.01 -19.74
C ASN A 136 13.13 17.84 -18.80
N LEU A 137 12.40 18.13 -17.73
CA LEU A 137 11.92 17.15 -16.76
C LEU A 137 10.44 16.91 -17.00
N GLN A 138 10.10 15.72 -17.51
CA GLN A 138 8.71 15.28 -17.55
C GLN A 138 8.27 14.93 -16.14
N THR A 139 7.25 15.63 -15.66
CA THR A 139 6.59 15.30 -14.40
C THR A 139 5.75 14.03 -14.57
N ASN A 140 5.67 13.19 -13.53
CA ASN A 140 4.92 11.93 -13.58
C ASN A 140 3.44 12.13 -13.98
N ASP A 141 2.85 13.29 -13.69
CA ASP A 141 1.51 13.68 -14.12
C ASP A 141 1.39 13.78 -15.65
N GLN A 142 2.40 14.28 -16.37
CA GLN A 142 2.41 14.36 -17.83
C GLN A 142 2.43 12.97 -18.46
N VAL A 143 3.22 12.04 -17.91
CA VAL A 143 3.27 10.65 -18.36
C VAL A 143 1.94 9.95 -18.13
N VAL A 144 1.33 10.16 -16.95
CA VAL A 144 0.02 9.60 -16.61
C VAL A 144 -1.09 10.19 -17.48
N LEU A 145 -1.06 11.51 -17.74
CA LEU A 145 -2.03 12.18 -18.61
C LEU A 145 -1.91 11.73 -20.07
N GLN A 146 -0.70 11.49 -20.57
CA GLN A 146 -0.49 10.94 -21.90
C GLN A 146 -1.04 9.51 -22.00
N ARG A 147 -0.82 8.66 -20.98
CA ARG A 147 -1.40 7.31 -20.94
C ARG A 147 -2.92 7.33 -20.80
N ALA A 148 -3.47 8.24 -20.00
CA ALA A 148 -4.92 8.40 -19.85
C ALA A 148 -5.63 8.83 -21.14
N LYS A 149 -4.91 9.41 -22.11
CA LYS A 149 -5.47 9.72 -23.44
C LYS A 149 -5.55 8.50 -24.36
N ILE A 150 -4.76 7.45 -24.11
CA ILE A 150 -4.68 6.24 -24.93
C ILE A 150 -5.54 5.12 -24.31
N GLU A 151 -5.43 4.95 -23.00
CA GLU A 151 -6.09 3.94 -22.17
C GLU A 151 -6.71 4.60 -20.92
N PRO A 152 -7.77 5.40 -21.08
CA PRO A 152 -8.34 6.18 -19.97
C PRO A 152 -8.76 5.28 -18.81
N ILE A 153 -9.54 4.23 -19.07
CA ILE A 153 -10.17 3.44 -18.00
C ILE A 153 -9.10 2.60 -17.29
N THR A 154 -8.20 1.96 -18.04
CA THR A 154 -7.10 1.18 -17.46
C THR A 154 -6.15 2.06 -16.65
N THR A 155 -5.84 3.28 -17.12
CA THR A 155 -4.99 4.22 -16.40
C THR A 155 -5.64 4.66 -15.08
N TYR A 156 -6.93 5.03 -15.09
CA TYR A 156 -7.64 5.42 -13.87
C TYR A 156 -7.80 4.25 -12.88
N ALA A 157 -8.05 3.04 -13.37
CA ALA A 157 -8.12 1.84 -12.53
C ALA A 157 -6.77 1.53 -11.85
N SER A 158 -5.67 1.69 -12.60
CA SER A 158 -4.32 1.52 -12.07
C SER A 158 -3.98 2.58 -11.02
N LEU A 159 -4.32 3.85 -11.28
CA LEU A 159 -4.15 4.94 -10.31
C LEU A 159 -4.96 4.71 -9.04
N PHE A 160 -6.23 4.34 -9.18
CA PHE A 160 -7.10 4.02 -8.04
C PHE A 160 -6.48 2.92 -7.19
N THR A 161 -5.97 1.87 -7.82
CA THR A 161 -5.31 0.79 -7.12
C THR A 161 -4.04 1.26 -6.40
N ALA A 162 -3.17 2.02 -7.07
CA ALA A 162 -1.92 2.51 -6.51
C ALA A 162 -2.11 3.53 -5.39
N VAL A 163 -3.17 4.35 -5.43
CA VAL A 163 -3.41 5.43 -4.47
C VAL A 163 -4.30 4.99 -3.31
N PHE A 164 -5.18 4.00 -3.51
CA PHE A 164 -6.15 3.58 -2.50
C PHE A 164 -5.91 2.16 -1.98
N ILE A 165 -5.82 1.18 -2.88
CA ILE A 165 -5.73 -0.24 -2.50
C ILE A 165 -4.34 -0.56 -1.96
N ALA A 166 -3.28 -0.14 -2.66
CA ALA A 166 -1.91 -0.43 -2.27
C ALA A 166 -1.57 0.16 -0.90
N PRO A 167 -1.81 1.46 -0.61
CA PRO A 167 -1.47 2.02 0.69
C PRO A 167 -2.29 1.40 1.83
N PHE A 168 -3.52 0.97 1.57
CA PHE A 168 -4.33 0.27 2.57
C PHE A 168 -3.73 -1.09 2.94
N CYS A 169 -3.34 -1.89 1.95
CA CYS A 169 -2.70 -3.18 2.19
C CYS A 169 -1.32 -3.01 2.84
N GLU A 170 -0.54 -2.04 2.39
CA GLU A 170 0.77 -1.69 2.94
C GLU A 170 0.67 -1.24 4.40
N GLU A 171 -0.30 -0.39 4.75
CA GLU A 171 -0.48 0.07 6.12
C GLU A 171 -0.81 -1.11 7.05
N ILE A 172 -1.69 -2.02 6.65
CA ILE A 172 -2.03 -3.21 7.45
C ILE A 172 -0.80 -4.13 7.60
N PHE A 173 -0.05 -4.34 6.53
CA PHE A 173 1.09 -5.25 6.53
C PHE A 173 2.32 -4.66 7.25
N PHE A 174 2.72 -3.43 6.94
CA PHE A 174 3.91 -2.81 7.50
C PHE A 174 3.67 -2.26 8.89
N ARG A 175 2.64 -1.43 9.08
CA ARG A 175 2.41 -0.79 10.39
C ARG A 175 1.88 -1.78 11.39
N SER A 176 0.83 -2.52 11.04
CA SER A 176 0.15 -3.36 12.02
C SER A 176 0.91 -4.66 12.25
N PHE A 177 1.26 -5.40 11.19
CA PHE A 177 1.93 -6.69 11.35
C PHE A 177 3.45 -6.58 11.57
N SER A 178 4.17 -5.96 10.63
CA SER A 178 5.65 -5.97 10.60
C SER A 178 6.27 -5.14 11.72
N PHE A 179 5.88 -3.86 11.84
CA PHE A 179 6.48 -2.93 12.79
C PHE A 179 6.16 -3.31 14.24
N MET A 180 4.90 -3.67 14.54
CA MET A 180 4.54 -4.09 15.90
C MET A 180 5.19 -5.44 16.28
N GLY A 181 5.31 -6.36 15.32
CA GLY A 181 5.99 -7.64 15.52
C GLY A 181 7.49 -7.48 15.79
N LEU A 182 8.15 -6.56 15.10
CA LEU A 182 9.55 -6.18 15.36
C LEU A 182 9.71 -5.45 16.71
N LYS A 183 8.79 -4.53 17.04
CA LYS A 183 8.78 -3.80 18.31
C LYS A 183 8.73 -4.73 19.52
N ASN A 184 7.97 -5.83 19.44
CA ASN A 184 7.94 -6.84 20.50
C ASN A 184 9.29 -7.53 20.73
N GLY A 185 10.11 -7.70 19.68
CA GLY A 185 11.46 -8.23 19.80
C GLY A 185 12.51 -7.25 20.33
N MET A 186 12.22 -5.95 20.25
CA MET A 186 13.13 -4.87 20.66
C MET A 186 12.82 -4.33 22.06
N GLN A 187 11.81 -4.87 22.76
CA GLN A 187 11.63 -4.53 24.18
C GLN A 187 12.90 -4.98 24.92
N PRO A 188 13.68 -4.06 25.51
CA PRO A 188 14.88 -4.44 26.23
C PRO A 188 14.48 -5.38 27.37
N ALA A 189 15.26 -6.45 27.56
CA ALA A 189 15.12 -7.42 28.64
C ALA A 189 15.42 -6.79 30.02
N VAL A 190 14.65 -5.76 30.40
CA VAL A 190 14.83 -4.99 31.63
C VAL A 190 13.49 -4.94 32.33
N ALA A 191 13.21 -5.99 33.11
CA ALA A 191 12.56 -5.91 34.43
C ALA A 191 12.44 -7.31 35.08
N ASP A 192 13.45 -8.16 34.97
CA ASP A 192 13.53 -9.42 35.75
C ASP A 192 14.77 -9.38 36.66
N ARG A 193 14.82 -8.37 37.54
CA ARG A 193 15.59 -8.37 38.78
C ARG A 193 14.94 -7.42 39.79
N SER A 194 13.97 -7.94 40.54
CA SER A 194 13.67 -7.51 41.91
C SER A 194 13.03 -8.65 42.66
#